data_AF-A0A252B916-F1
#
_entry.id   AF-A0A252B916-F1
#
_cell.length_a   1.000
_cell.length_b   1.000
_cell.length_c   1.000
_cell.angle_alpha   90.00
_cell.angle_beta   90.00
_cell.angle_gamma   90.00
#
_symmetry.space_group_name_H-M   'P 1'
#
loop_
_entity.id
_entity.type
_entity.pdbx_description
1 polymer ?
#
loop_
_entity_poly.entity_id
_entity_poly.type
_entity_poly.pdbx_seq_one_letter_code
_entity_poly.pdbx_strand_id
1 'polypeptide(L)'
;MKGKSGSVRMKSLDASGLAAMERHEKRLDYAGSKRAIRDVPPLVYSPYGKGLDLEQSYAAHVEGTKRNKGGRALARHGFLQFPTDLPITPENEQQMLDEAVAFINATHGGRAVFRARLDRDEAGRHGVDVFFAPKYEKKTRRGKVVENWISLSKFGKELALERFGERQKKEKKPESGLFEPVFDKTGKPVMERCDSPVFQGRALQDLWTEHLRDGMGLEWVERGKVKVGRDPDRLEPEEYKIAQERRKLESAKVDLVEEMDAREAALAAKTRELDQRKHEIAEKERKTADYIEAVARDDIRLRLVDSKIRHGMKRSLSEERKAELAEAVSGFSPAMREILRATTSLQMQAREAKKAAYDATIKAMQTGAEAFYHREVIGAEEAPEIGWKIHYSSRLTEQRRGVLSAILEPFRAIVAPFIAATARAVQRWEVTAEEVAEERNDSGWDYGPGM
;
A
#
# COMPACT_ATOMS: atom_id res chain seq x y z
N MET A 1 19.97 -32.29 10.94
CA MET A 1 19.64 -32.29 9.49
C MET A 1 18.25 -32.88 9.35
N LYS A 2 17.34 -32.23 8.60
CA LYS A 2 16.04 -32.84 8.29
C LYS A 2 16.28 -33.89 7.21
N GLY A 3 15.70 -35.08 7.35
CA GLY A 3 15.67 -36.11 6.31
C GLY A 3 16.56 -37.33 6.51
N LYS A 4 17.59 -37.25 7.37
CA LYS A 4 18.51 -38.36 7.65
C LYS A 4 18.09 -39.32 8.77
N SER A 5 17.07 -38.98 9.54
CA SER A 5 16.66 -39.75 10.72
C SER A 5 15.32 -40.44 10.53
N GLY A 6 15.26 -41.74 10.83
CA GLY A 6 13.99 -42.43 11.04
C GLY A 6 13.45 -42.21 12.46
N SER A 7 12.14 -42.43 12.66
CA SER A 7 11.54 -42.41 13.99
C SER A 7 10.47 -43.47 14.15
N VAL A 8 10.36 -44.02 15.35
CA VAL A 8 9.32 -44.99 15.69
C VAL A 8 8.57 -44.51 16.93
N ARG A 9 7.24 -44.50 16.86
CA ARG A 9 6.38 -44.01 17.94
C ARG A 9 5.25 -44.98 18.18
N MET A 10 4.93 -45.20 19.45
CA MET A 10 3.94 -46.19 19.87
C MET A 10 2.83 -45.53 20.68
N LYS A 11 1.58 -45.80 20.31
CA LYS A 11 0.38 -45.38 21.03
C LYS A 11 -0.46 -46.61 21.38
N SER A 12 -1.01 -46.64 22.59
CA SER A 12 -2.03 -47.64 22.95
C SER A 12 -3.36 -47.28 22.31
N LEU A 13 -4.05 -48.26 21.74
CA LEU A 13 -5.42 -48.12 21.25
C LEU A 13 -6.37 -48.94 22.12
N ASP A 14 -7.43 -48.30 22.61
CA ASP A 14 -8.64 -48.96 23.09
C ASP A 14 -9.63 -49.17 21.94
N ALA A 15 -10.86 -49.63 22.25
CA ALA A 15 -11.88 -49.90 21.23
C ALA A 15 -12.23 -48.66 20.40
N SER A 16 -12.44 -47.52 21.07
CA SER A 16 -12.74 -46.25 20.39
C SER A 16 -11.56 -45.75 19.57
N GLY A 17 -10.34 -45.92 20.07
CA GLY A 17 -9.11 -45.62 19.32
C GLY A 17 -8.97 -46.46 18.05
N LEU A 18 -9.29 -47.76 18.11
CA LEU A 18 -9.25 -48.64 16.94
C LEU A 18 -10.28 -48.21 15.89
N ALA A 19 -11.53 -47.96 16.31
CA ALA A 19 -12.59 -47.46 15.43
C ALA A 19 -12.25 -46.10 14.79
N ALA A 20 -11.61 -45.21 15.56
CA ALA A 20 -11.16 -43.92 15.05
C ALA A 20 -10.06 -44.06 13.99
N MET A 21 -9.09 -44.96 14.22
CA MET A 21 -8.05 -45.26 13.25
C MET A 21 -8.63 -45.90 11.98
N GLU A 22 -9.64 -46.76 12.10
CA GLU A 22 -10.30 -47.33 10.93
C GLU A 22 -11.03 -46.28 10.09
N ARG A 23 -11.76 -45.36 10.74
CA ARG A 23 -12.38 -44.22 10.02
C ARG A 23 -11.32 -43.36 9.34
N HIS A 24 -10.17 -43.17 9.99
CA HIS A 24 -9.03 -42.46 9.41
C HIS A 24 -8.47 -43.17 8.18
N GLU A 25 -8.28 -44.49 8.26
CA GLU A 25 -7.83 -45.30 7.13
C GLU A 25 -8.79 -45.23 5.94
N LYS A 26 -10.09 -45.28 6.21
CA LYS A 26 -11.16 -45.19 5.21
C LYS A 26 -11.40 -43.74 4.71
N ARG A 27 -10.62 -42.76 5.18
CA ARG A 27 -10.76 -41.33 4.87
C ARG A 27 -12.15 -40.76 5.20
N LEU A 28 -12.82 -41.34 6.18
CA LEU A 28 -14.17 -40.95 6.63
C LEU A 28 -14.15 -39.84 7.69
N ASP A 29 -12.97 -39.53 8.24
CA ASP A 29 -12.78 -38.41 9.15
C ASP A 29 -12.33 -37.15 8.40
N TYR A 30 -12.62 -35.99 8.99
CA TYR A 30 -12.27 -34.69 8.40
C TYR A 30 -10.77 -34.58 8.09
N ALA A 31 -9.93 -35.02 9.03
CA ALA A 31 -8.47 -34.95 8.88
C ALA A 31 -7.96 -35.87 7.75
N GLY A 32 -8.49 -37.09 7.61
CA GLY A 32 -8.15 -38.00 6.52
C GLY A 32 -8.58 -37.43 5.16
N SER A 33 -9.81 -36.92 5.04
CA SER A 33 -10.33 -36.36 3.79
C SER A 33 -9.50 -35.19 3.24
N LYS A 34 -8.95 -34.34 4.11
CA LYS A 34 -8.12 -33.19 3.73
C LYS A 34 -6.68 -33.54 3.35
N ARG A 35 -6.20 -34.73 3.72
CA ARG A 35 -4.79 -35.13 3.51
C ARG A 35 -4.57 -35.84 2.18
N ALA A 36 -5.62 -36.41 1.61
CA ALA A 36 -5.58 -37.01 0.28
C ALA A 36 -5.35 -35.91 -0.77
N ILE A 37 -4.14 -35.87 -1.33
CA ILE A 37 -3.75 -34.95 -2.40
C ILE A 37 -3.49 -35.68 -3.73
N ARG A 38 -3.45 -37.02 -3.71
CA ARG A 38 -3.28 -37.87 -4.90
C ARG A 38 -4.29 -39.00 -4.91
N ASP A 39 -4.69 -39.42 -6.09
CA ASP A 39 -5.56 -40.57 -6.30
C ASP A 39 -4.73 -41.84 -6.51
N VAL A 40 -4.10 -42.32 -5.43
CA VAL A 40 -3.28 -43.55 -5.43
C VAL A 40 -3.67 -44.39 -4.22
N PRO A 41 -4.09 -45.66 -4.40
CA PRO A 41 -4.50 -46.49 -3.27
C PRO A 41 -3.33 -46.74 -2.30
N PRO A 42 -3.58 -46.91 -1.00
CA PRO A 42 -2.53 -47.24 -0.04
C PRO A 42 -1.97 -48.65 -0.28
N LEU A 43 -0.77 -48.91 0.23
CA LEU A 43 -0.28 -50.29 0.39
C LEU A 43 -0.77 -50.83 1.72
N VAL A 44 -1.27 -52.07 1.75
CA VAL A 44 -1.85 -52.68 2.94
C VAL A 44 -1.28 -54.07 3.16
N TYR A 45 -0.75 -54.30 4.36
CA TYR A 45 -0.42 -55.61 4.87
C TYR A 45 -1.58 -56.14 5.72
N SER A 46 -2.13 -57.29 5.35
CA SER A 46 -3.20 -57.98 6.09
C SER A 46 -2.96 -59.49 6.06
N PRO A 47 -2.39 -60.09 7.14
CA PRO A 47 -2.04 -61.51 7.16
C PRO A 47 -3.25 -62.44 7.31
N TYR A 48 -4.44 -61.91 7.61
CA TYR A 48 -5.67 -62.67 7.83
C TYR A 48 -6.64 -62.68 6.64
N GLY A 49 -6.25 -62.06 5.52
CA GLY A 49 -7.03 -62.05 4.29
C GLY A 49 -7.18 -60.66 3.68
N LYS A 50 -7.47 -60.64 2.38
CA LYS A 50 -7.77 -59.41 1.64
C LYS A 50 -9.18 -58.93 1.99
N GLY A 51 -9.37 -57.61 2.01
CA GLY A 51 -10.69 -56.99 2.19
C GLY A 51 -11.18 -56.87 3.63
N LEU A 52 -10.43 -57.37 4.62
CA LEU A 52 -10.73 -57.11 6.03
C LEU A 52 -10.40 -55.65 6.37
N ASP A 53 -11.25 -55.00 7.15
CA ASP A 53 -10.92 -53.71 7.78
C ASP A 53 -10.08 -53.89 9.06
N LEU A 54 -9.78 -52.79 9.74
CA LEU A 54 -8.86 -52.78 10.89
C LEU A 54 -9.44 -53.55 12.07
N GLU A 55 -10.73 -53.37 12.38
CA GLU A 55 -11.40 -54.10 13.44
C GLU A 55 -11.53 -55.59 13.13
N GLN A 56 -11.88 -55.96 11.89
CA GLN A 56 -11.95 -57.36 11.47
C GLN A 56 -10.57 -58.04 11.52
N SER A 57 -9.52 -57.33 11.09
CA SER A 57 -8.14 -57.83 11.16
C SER A 57 -7.71 -58.06 12.61
N TYR A 58 -8.11 -57.17 13.53
CA TYR A 58 -7.88 -57.35 14.96
C TYR A 58 -8.64 -58.56 15.51
N ALA A 59 -9.93 -58.70 15.19
CA ALA A 59 -10.76 -59.81 15.65
C ALA A 59 -10.18 -61.17 15.24
N ALA A 60 -9.80 -61.32 13.96
CA ALA A 60 -9.13 -62.50 13.44
C ALA A 60 -7.78 -62.75 14.12
N HIS A 61 -7.03 -61.67 14.41
CA HIS A 61 -5.78 -61.80 15.13
C HIS A 61 -5.96 -62.29 16.55
N VAL A 62 -6.91 -61.78 17.32
CA VAL A 62 -7.03 -62.15 18.74
C VAL A 62 -7.78 -63.46 18.97
N GLU A 63 -8.34 -64.06 17.92
CA GLU A 63 -9.04 -65.34 17.99
C GLU A 63 -8.18 -66.42 18.66
N GLY A 64 -8.79 -67.15 19.60
CA GLY A 64 -8.13 -68.21 20.37
C GLY A 64 -7.05 -67.73 21.35
N THR A 65 -6.87 -66.41 21.55
CA THR A 65 -5.87 -65.86 22.49
C THR A 65 -6.50 -65.27 23.74
N LYS A 66 -5.77 -65.35 24.85
CA LYS A 66 -6.18 -64.75 26.13
C LYS A 66 -5.55 -63.38 26.31
N ARG A 67 -6.28 -62.47 26.95
CA ARG A 67 -5.78 -61.17 27.39
C ARG A 67 -6.13 -60.92 28.85
N ASN A 68 -5.34 -60.08 29.51
CA ASN A 68 -5.71 -59.57 30.84
C ASN A 68 -7.01 -58.73 30.75
N LYS A 69 -8.03 -59.14 31.51
CA LYS A 69 -9.36 -58.48 31.54
C LYS A 69 -9.31 -57.05 32.07
N GLY A 70 -8.33 -56.70 32.90
CA GLY A 70 -8.18 -55.34 33.45
C GLY A 70 -7.58 -54.32 32.48
N GLY A 71 -7.05 -54.74 31.32
CA GLY A 71 -6.45 -53.85 30.33
C GLY A 71 -7.50 -53.24 29.40
N ARG A 72 -7.64 -51.91 29.42
CA ARG A 72 -8.51 -51.16 28.48
C ARG A 72 -7.96 -51.14 27.05
N ALA A 73 -6.64 -51.09 26.90
CA ALA A 73 -6.00 -51.10 25.59
C ALA A 73 -6.10 -52.49 24.93
N LEU A 74 -6.53 -52.49 23.68
CA LEU A 74 -6.73 -53.66 22.82
C LEU A 74 -5.48 -53.98 22.01
N ALA A 75 -4.84 -52.94 21.45
CA ALA A 75 -3.74 -53.03 20.50
C ALA A 75 -2.75 -51.86 20.68
N ARG A 76 -1.65 -51.92 19.94
CA ARG A 76 -0.71 -50.81 19.76
C ARG A 76 -0.77 -50.32 18.31
N HIS A 77 -0.62 -49.02 18.17
CA HIS A 77 -0.38 -48.34 16.91
C HIS A 77 1.04 -47.82 16.90
N GLY A 78 1.84 -48.37 15.98
CA GLY A 78 3.18 -47.94 15.67
C GLY A 78 3.18 -47.03 14.45
N PHE A 79 3.66 -45.81 14.59
CA PHE A 79 3.98 -44.96 13.45
C PHE A 79 5.48 -45.01 13.21
N LEU A 80 5.89 -45.66 12.12
CA LEU A 80 7.28 -45.82 11.71
C LEU A 80 7.55 -44.87 10.55
N GLN A 81 8.34 -43.85 10.85
CA GLN A 81 8.79 -42.86 9.89
C GLN A 81 10.17 -43.28 9.38
N PHE A 82 10.26 -43.51 8.09
CA PHE A 82 11.51 -43.67 7.35
C PHE A 82 12.17 -42.29 7.12
N PRO A 83 13.50 -42.26 6.94
CA PRO A 83 14.19 -41.04 6.59
C PRO A 83 13.66 -40.49 5.25
N THR A 84 13.35 -39.19 5.18
CA THR A 84 12.72 -38.59 4.00
C THR A 84 13.66 -38.43 2.81
N ASP A 85 14.97 -38.59 3.04
CA ASP A 85 15.98 -38.61 1.97
C ASP A 85 15.97 -39.94 1.19
N LEU A 86 15.28 -40.98 1.70
CA LEU A 86 15.07 -42.22 0.96
C LEU A 86 14.20 -41.94 -0.28
N PRO A 87 14.63 -42.31 -1.49
CA PRO A 87 13.86 -42.03 -2.70
C PRO A 87 12.55 -42.82 -2.69
N ILE A 88 11.47 -42.15 -3.11
CA ILE A 88 10.15 -42.77 -3.19
C ILE A 88 10.00 -43.44 -4.56
N THR A 89 10.14 -44.77 -4.58
CA THR A 89 9.82 -45.65 -5.71
C THR A 89 8.79 -46.70 -5.25
N PRO A 90 7.99 -47.30 -6.16
CA PRO A 90 7.06 -48.35 -5.79
C PRO A 90 7.71 -49.52 -5.03
N GLU A 91 8.93 -49.88 -5.40
CA GLU A 91 9.72 -50.94 -4.77
C GLU A 91 10.12 -50.53 -3.34
N ASN A 92 10.61 -49.30 -3.16
CA ASN A 92 10.97 -48.79 -1.84
C ASN A 92 9.74 -48.63 -0.94
N GLU A 93 8.58 -48.24 -1.49
CA GLU A 93 7.34 -48.18 -0.71
C GLU A 93 6.89 -49.55 -0.20
N GLN A 94 6.95 -50.58 -1.05
CA GLN A 94 6.67 -51.95 -0.62
C GLN A 94 7.69 -52.42 0.42
N GLN A 95 8.98 -52.15 0.18
CA GLN A 95 10.04 -52.49 1.13
C GLN A 95 9.86 -51.75 2.47
N MET A 96 9.47 -50.48 2.47
CA MET A 96 9.18 -49.74 3.70
C MET A 96 8.05 -50.40 4.50
N LEU A 97 6.98 -50.82 3.83
CA LEU A 97 5.89 -51.54 4.48
C LEU A 97 6.36 -52.87 5.07
N ASP A 98 7.08 -53.67 4.27
CA ASP A 98 7.54 -55.00 4.67
C ASP A 98 8.55 -54.94 5.81
N GLU A 99 9.50 -53.99 5.77
CA GLU A 99 10.50 -53.77 6.81
C GLU A 99 9.88 -53.25 8.11
N ALA A 100 8.87 -52.38 8.02
CA ALA A 100 8.15 -51.93 9.20
C ALA A 100 7.42 -53.09 9.90
N VAL A 101 6.80 -53.98 9.12
CA VAL A 101 6.15 -55.19 9.65
C VAL A 101 7.17 -56.16 10.24
N ALA A 102 8.29 -56.40 9.53
CA ALA A 102 9.36 -57.28 9.97
C ALA A 102 9.98 -56.79 11.29
N PHE A 103 10.28 -55.50 11.38
CA PHE A 103 10.82 -54.88 12.59
C PHE A 103 9.91 -55.05 13.81
N ILE A 104 8.60 -54.79 13.65
CA ILE A 104 7.65 -54.94 14.76
C ILE A 104 7.50 -56.39 15.16
N ASN A 105 7.43 -57.32 14.21
CA ASN A 105 7.41 -58.75 14.55
C ASN A 105 8.70 -59.18 15.25
N ALA A 106 9.88 -58.78 14.77
CA ALA A 106 11.17 -59.12 15.39
C ALA A 106 11.26 -58.62 16.84
N THR A 107 10.84 -57.39 17.09
CA THR A 107 10.90 -56.76 18.42
C THR A 107 9.78 -57.20 19.37
N HIS A 108 8.67 -57.75 18.86
CA HIS A 108 7.49 -58.08 19.65
C HIS A 108 7.04 -59.55 19.53
N GLY A 109 8.00 -60.48 19.44
CA GLY A 109 7.74 -61.92 19.62
C GLY A 109 7.28 -62.67 18.37
N GLY A 110 7.55 -62.14 17.18
CA GLY A 110 7.36 -62.77 15.86
C GLY A 110 5.92 -62.82 15.36
N ARG A 111 4.93 -62.76 16.25
CA ARG A 111 3.49 -62.85 15.94
C ARG A 111 2.73 -61.66 16.53
N ALA A 112 3.06 -60.45 16.11
CA ALA A 112 2.51 -59.23 16.68
C ALA A 112 1.59 -58.48 15.71
N VAL A 113 2.01 -58.31 14.46
CA VAL A 113 1.32 -57.45 13.50
C VAL A 113 0.06 -58.12 12.97
N PHE A 114 -1.04 -57.39 12.96
CA PHE A 114 -2.29 -57.84 12.34
C PHE A 114 -2.76 -56.96 11.19
N ARG A 115 -2.23 -55.73 11.08
CA ARG A 115 -2.45 -54.86 9.93
C ARG A 115 -1.33 -53.84 9.85
N ALA A 116 -0.89 -53.49 8.65
CA ALA A 116 -0.08 -52.30 8.44
C ALA A 116 -0.48 -51.60 7.14
N ARG A 117 -0.22 -50.30 7.05
CA ARG A 117 -0.61 -49.46 5.93
C ARG A 117 0.45 -48.40 5.66
N LEU A 118 0.73 -48.19 4.37
CA LEU A 118 1.52 -47.07 3.88
C LEU A 118 0.63 -46.22 2.97
N ASP A 119 0.47 -44.96 3.35
CA ASP A 119 -0.36 -43.99 2.64
C ASP A 119 0.43 -43.33 1.50
N ARG A 120 -0.07 -43.50 0.27
CA ARG A 120 0.55 -42.98 -0.96
C ARG A 120 -0.17 -41.74 -1.50
N ASP A 121 -1.35 -41.46 -0.97
CA ASP A 121 -2.22 -40.35 -1.31
C ASP A 121 -1.84 -39.05 -0.58
N GLU A 122 -0.99 -39.09 0.45
CA GLU A 122 -0.58 -37.93 1.25
C GLU A 122 0.77 -37.31 0.83
N ALA A 123 1.04 -36.06 1.23
CA ALA A 123 2.30 -35.37 0.93
C ALA A 123 3.55 -36.10 1.48
N GLY A 124 3.44 -36.70 2.66
CA GLY A 124 4.47 -37.58 3.21
C GLY A 124 4.21 -39.03 2.81
N ARG A 125 5.20 -39.69 2.20
CA ARG A 125 5.11 -41.09 1.71
C ARG A 125 6.10 -42.04 2.41
N HIS A 126 6.72 -41.57 3.48
CA HIS A 126 7.75 -42.28 4.25
C HIS A 126 7.24 -42.78 5.61
N GLY A 127 5.93 -42.68 5.86
CA GLY A 127 5.31 -43.08 7.12
C GLY A 127 4.53 -44.38 6.94
N VAL A 128 4.74 -45.34 7.85
CA VAL A 128 3.98 -46.59 7.89
C VAL A 128 3.25 -46.70 9.22
N ASP A 129 1.94 -46.89 9.14
CA ASP A 129 1.09 -47.20 10.27
C ASP A 129 1.04 -48.72 10.47
N VAL A 130 1.55 -49.21 11.59
CA VAL A 130 1.58 -50.64 11.95
C VAL A 130 0.70 -50.87 13.16
N PHE A 131 -0.30 -51.73 13.02
CA PHE A 131 -1.20 -52.14 14.09
C PHE A 131 -0.87 -53.55 14.56
N PHE A 132 -0.62 -53.68 15.86
CA PHE A 132 -0.10 -54.92 16.41
C PHE A 132 -0.58 -55.20 17.84
N ALA A 133 -0.69 -56.48 18.17
CA ALA A 133 -1.07 -56.98 19.48
C ALA A 133 -0.19 -58.20 19.81
N PRO A 134 0.98 -58.01 20.45
CA PRO A 134 2.00 -59.05 20.58
C PRO A 134 1.49 -60.33 21.24
N LYS A 135 1.55 -61.45 20.51
CA LYS A 135 1.23 -62.78 21.03
C LYS A 135 2.46 -63.44 21.62
N TYR A 136 2.28 -64.12 22.75
CA TYR A 136 3.30 -64.94 23.36
C TYR A 136 2.69 -66.18 24.01
N GLU A 137 3.50 -67.22 24.12
CA GLU A 137 3.11 -68.46 24.78
C GLU A 137 3.38 -68.35 26.28
N LYS A 138 2.34 -68.59 27.09
CA LYS A 138 2.45 -68.59 28.54
C LYS A 138 2.36 -70.03 29.05
N LYS A 139 3.48 -70.52 29.59
CA LYS A 139 3.51 -71.79 30.32
C LYS A 139 2.86 -71.61 31.69
N THR A 140 1.81 -72.37 31.98
CA THR A 140 1.12 -72.31 33.27
C THR A 140 1.85 -73.15 34.33
N ARG A 141 1.57 -72.92 35.62
CA ARG A 141 2.26 -73.52 36.80
C ARG A 141 2.30 -75.06 36.82
N ARG A 142 1.49 -75.73 35.99
CA ARG A 142 1.49 -77.19 35.82
C ARG A 142 2.18 -77.70 34.55
N GLY A 143 2.85 -76.83 33.79
CA GLY A 143 3.70 -77.17 32.62
C GLY A 143 3.00 -77.82 31.43
N LYS A 144 1.74 -78.27 31.57
CA LYS A 144 1.02 -79.10 30.60
C LYS A 144 0.22 -78.34 29.55
N VAL A 145 -0.05 -77.04 29.72
CA VAL A 145 -0.85 -76.26 28.76
C VAL A 145 -0.09 -75.00 28.34
N VAL A 146 0.18 -74.91 27.04
CA VAL A 146 0.68 -73.72 26.36
C VAL A 146 -0.54 -72.94 25.89
N GLU A 147 -0.79 -71.79 26.51
CA GLU A 147 -1.85 -70.88 26.09
C GLU A 147 -1.25 -69.70 25.33
N ASN A 148 -1.91 -69.28 24.25
CA ASN A 148 -1.56 -68.06 23.54
C ASN A 148 -2.13 -66.85 24.31
N TRP A 149 -1.25 -65.93 24.68
CA TRP A 149 -1.58 -64.71 25.41
C TRP A 149 -1.18 -63.48 24.62
N ILE A 150 -1.93 -62.40 24.79
CA ILE A 150 -1.59 -61.08 24.28
C ILE A 150 -1.07 -60.21 25.43
N SER A 151 0.07 -59.55 25.21
CA SER A 151 0.58 -58.52 26.13
C SER A 151 1.13 -57.31 25.38
N LEU A 152 0.57 -56.14 25.66
CA LEU A 152 0.96 -54.87 25.06
C LEU A 152 2.16 -54.21 25.76
N SER A 153 2.67 -54.78 26.84
CA SER A 153 3.75 -54.20 27.65
C SER A 153 4.93 -55.14 27.89
N LYS A 154 4.74 -56.46 27.76
CA LYS A 154 5.77 -57.46 28.06
C LYS A 154 7.05 -57.20 27.24
N PHE A 155 6.94 -57.24 25.92
CA PHE A 155 8.10 -57.13 25.04
C PHE A 155 8.80 -55.78 25.14
N GLY A 156 8.05 -54.67 25.17
CA GLY A 156 8.64 -53.34 25.35
C GLY A 156 9.45 -53.23 26.65
N LYS A 157 8.94 -53.79 27.75
CA LYS A 157 9.66 -53.84 29.03
C LYS A 157 10.89 -54.73 28.97
N GLU A 158 10.79 -55.90 28.36
CA GLU A 158 11.90 -56.84 28.20
C GLU A 158 13.04 -56.20 27.37
N LEU A 159 12.73 -55.58 26.23
CA LEU A 159 13.70 -54.85 25.41
C LEU A 159 14.39 -53.72 26.16
N ALA A 160 13.62 -52.94 26.94
CA ALA A 160 14.16 -51.83 27.71
C ALA A 160 15.12 -52.31 28.81
N LEU A 161 14.79 -53.43 29.46
CA LEU A 161 15.61 -54.05 30.49
C LEU A 161 16.85 -54.71 29.93
N GLU A 162 16.75 -55.40 28.79
CA GLU A 162 17.90 -55.99 28.10
C GLU A 162 18.93 -54.92 27.74
N ARG A 163 18.45 -53.76 27.28
CA ARG A 163 19.30 -52.68 26.79
C ARG A 163 19.85 -51.76 27.87
N PHE A 164 19.07 -51.46 28.91
CA PHE A 164 19.43 -50.47 29.94
C PHE A 164 19.58 -51.04 31.35
N GLY A 165 19.27 -52.33 31.56
CA GLY A 165 19.40 -53.01 32.84
C GLY A 165 18.67 -52.31 33.99
N GLU A 166 19.41 -52.14 35.09
CA GLU A 166 18.97 -51.40 36.27
C GLU A 166 19.87 -50.18 36.48
N ARG A 167 19.30 -49.08 36.96
CA ARG A 167 20.04 -47.86 37.27
C ARG A 167 19.77 -47.41 38.68
N GLN A 168 20.69 -46.65 39.27
CA GLN A 168 20.42 -46.01 40.55
C GLN A 168 19.25 -45.01 40.39
N LYS A 169 18.23 -45.17 41.25
CA LYS A 169 17.06 -44.29 41.30
C LYS A 169 17.52 -42.87 41.63
N LYS A 170 17.00 -41.89 40.89
CA LYS A 170 17.21 -40.47 41.16
C LYS A 170 15.87 -39.79 41.37
N GLU A 171 15.73 -39.01 42.44
CA GLU A 171 14.54 -38.22 42.72
C GLU A 171 14.88 -36.73 42.68
N LYS A 172 13.94 -35.94 42.16
CA LYS A 172 14.10 -34.49 42.13
C LYS A 172 13.81 -33.97 43.54
N LYS A 173 14.80 -33.37 44.21
CA LYS A 173 14.54 -32.72 45.48
C LYS A 173 13.77 -31.40 45.26
N PRO A 174 12.67 -31.16 46.01
CA PRO A 174 11.89 -29.92 45.88
C PRO A 174 12.73 -28.67 46.14
N GLU A 175 13.67 -28.76 47.08
CA GLU A 175 14.49 -27.64 47.58
C GLU A 175 15.62 -27.24 46.61
N SER A 176 16.34 -28.21 46.04
CA SER A 176 17.48 -27.95 45.13
C SER A 176 17.08 -27.94 43.65
N GLY A 177 15.91 -28.50 43.32
CA GLY A 177 15.48 -28.71 41.93
C GLY A 177 16.34 -29.70 41.14
N LEU A 178 17.36 -30.30 41.77
CA LEU A 178 18.30 -31.24 41.17
C LEU A 178 17.85 -32.69 41.40
N PHE A 179 18.26 -33.58 40.50
CA PHE A 179 18.03 -35.02 40.62
C PHE A 179 19.15 -35.66 41.43
N GLU A 180 18.85 -36.01 42.68
CA GLU A 180 19.81 -36.61 43.61
C GLU A 180 19.63 -38.15 43.67
N PRO A 181 20.71 -38.93 43.83
CA PRO A 181 20.63 -40.38 43.97
C PRO A 181 19.91 -40.79 45.26
N VAL A 182 19.03 -41.79 45.16
CA VAL A 182 18.28 -42.33 46.31
C VAL A 182 19.06 -43.49 46.93
N PHE A 183 19.23 -43.43 48.24
CA PHE A 183 19.80 -44.50 49.06
C PHE A 183 18.73 -45.06 49.99
N ASP A 184 18.83 -46.35 50.31
CA ASP A 184 17.96 -46.98 51.28
C ASP A 184 18.36 -46.62 52.72
N LYS A 185 17.59 -47.10 53.71
CA LYS A 185 17.85 -46.86 55.13
C LYS A 185 19.18 -47.44 55.62
N THR A 186 19.83 -48.30 54.82
CA THR A 186 21.13 -48.93 55.11
C THR A 186 22.27 -48.27 54.35
N GLY A 187 22.01 -47.17 53.62
CA GLY A 187 23.00 -46.45 52.82
C GLY A 187 23.35 -47.11 51.49
N LYS A 188 22.61 -48.15 51.06
CA LYS A 188 22.82 -48.78 49.75
C LYS A 188 22.03 -48.08 48.65
N PRO A 189 22.55 -47.99 47.42
CA PRO A 189 21.85 -47.35 46.32
C PRO A 189 20.56 -48.11 45.98
N VAL A 190 19.44 -47.40 45.92
CA VAL A 190 18.17 -47.98 45.45
C VAL A 190 18.23 -48.12 43.94
N MET A 191 18.14 -49.34 43.44
CA MET A 191 18.13 -49.62 42.00
C MET A 191 16.69 -49.58 41.46
N GLU A 192 16.49 -48.88 40.35
CA GLU A 192 15.26 -48.83 39.58
C GLU A 192 15.46 -49.59 38.26
N ARG A 193 14.54 -50.51 37.99
CA ARG A 193 14.45 -51.22 36.72
C ARG A 193 14.16 -50.24 35.58
N CYS A 194 14.94 -50.27 34.52
CA CYS A 194 14.76 -49.39 33.35
C CYS A 194 13.62 -49.84 32.43
N ASP A 195 12.43 -50.16 32.98
CA ASP A 195 11.28 -50.68 32.23
C ASP A 195 10.16 -49.65 32.00
N SER A 196 10.40 -48.38 32.37
CA SER A 196 9.41 -47.30 32.22
C SER A 196 9.11 -46.97 30.74
N PRO A 197 7.96 -46.37 30.39
CA PRO A 197 7.61 -46.04 29.01
C PRO A 197 8.67 -45.20 28.27
N VAL A 198 9.42 -44.37 28.99
CA VAL A 198 10.52 -43.57 28.42
C VAL A 198 11.65 -44.47 27.95
N PHE A 199 12.03 -45.48 28.74
CA PHE A 199 13.06 -46.44 28.36
C PHE A 199 12.62 -47.37 27.25
N GLN A 200 11.36 -47.81 27.28
CA GLN A 200 10.78 -48.60 26.18
C GLN A 200 10.85 -47.81 24.86
N GLY A 201 10.46 -46.53 24.87
CA GLY A 201 10.56 -45.67 23.69
C GLY A 201 11.99 -45.43 23.21
N ARG A 202 12.95 -45.25 24.15
CA ARG A 202 14.38 -45.10 23.81
C ARG A 202 14.95 -46.37 23.19
N ALA A 203 14.71 -47.53 23.81
CA ALA A 203 15.18 -48.82 23.30
C ALA A 203 14.63 -49.07 21.89
N LEU A 204 13.34 -48.80 21.68
CA LEU A 204 12.71 -48.98 20.38
C LEU A 204 13.27 -48.03 19.31
N GLN A 205 13.53 -46.77 19.67
CA GLN A 205 14.14 -45.80 18.76
C GLN A 205 15.59 -46.16 18.40
N ASP A 206 16.35 -46.71 19.35
CA ASP A 206 17.70 -47.22 19.09
C ASP A 206 17.63 -48.42 18.13
N LEU A 207 16.80 -49.42 18.45
CA LEU A 207 16.60 -50.61 17.63
C LEU A 207 16.11 -50.28 16.23
N TRP A 208 15.22 -49.28 16.08
CA TRP A 208 14.77 -48.84 14.76
C TRP A 208 15.89 -48.21 13.94
N THR A 209 16.76 -47.43 14.59
CA THR A 209 17.92 -46.85 13.91
C THR A 209 18.90 -47.95 13.47
N GLU A 210 19.13 -48.95 14.33
CA GLU A 210 19.94 -50.12 14.00
C GLU A 210 19.33 -50.95 12.87
N HIS A 211 18.00 -51.15 12.88
CA HIS A 211 17.29 -51.84 11.79
C HIS A 211 17.47 -51.12 10.45
N LEU A 212 17.33 -49.80 10.43
CA LEU A 212 17.52 -49.01 9.22
C LEU A 212 18.97 -49.04 8.73
N ARG A 213 19.94 -48.92 9.65
CA ARG A 213 21.36 -48.85 9.29
C ARG A 213 21.92 -50.21 8.91
N ASP A 214 21.76 -51.19 9.79
CA ASP A 214 22.41 -52.49 9.72
C ASP A 214 21.54 -53.53 9.01
N GLY A 215 20.21 -53.46 9.19
CA GLY A 215 19.25 -54.37 8.56
C GLY A 215 18.95 -54.00 7.10
N MET A 216 18.72 -52.72 6.83
CA MET A 216 18.40 -52.23 5.47
C MET A 216 19.62 -51.67 4.72
N GLY A 217 20.80 -51.60 5.36
CA GLY A 217 22.02 -51.06 4.75
C GLY A 217 22.01 -49.54 4.53
N LEU A 218 21.15 -48.79 5.22
CA LEU A 218 21.09 -47.33 5.11
C LEU A 218 22.12 -46.69 6.05
N GLU A 219 23.41 -46.84 5.73
CA GLU A 219 24.54 -46.41 6.59
C GLU A 219 24.53 -44.92 6.96
N TRP A 220 23.91 -44.09 6.12
CA TRP A 220 23.76 -42.64 6.32
C TRP A 220 22.67 -42.25 7.33
N VAL A 221 21.89 -43.21 7.84
CA VAL A 221 20.81 -42.93 8.77
C VAL A 221 21.37 -42.58 10.14
N GLU A 222 20.93 -41.44 10.64
CA GLU A 222 21.33 -40.94 11.96
C GLU A 222 20.22 -41.12 12.98
N ARG A 223 20.60 -41.46 14.21
CA ARG A 223 19.68 -41.48 15.33
C ARG A 223 19.17 -40.07 15.63
N GLY A 224 17.85 -39.91 15.71
CA GLY A 224 17.24 -38.66 16.16
C GLY A 224 17.76 -38.21 17.54
N LYS A 225 17.78 -36.89 17.79
CA LYS A 225 18.25 -36.33 19.07
C LYS A 225 17.47 -36.92 20.24
N VAL A 226 18.18 -37.30 21.31
CA VAL A 226 17.55 -37.81 22.53
C VAL A 226 16.65 -36.74 23.11
N LYS A 227 15.41 -37.12 23.41
CA LYS A 227 14.45 -36.24 24.08
C LYS A 227 14.91 -35.92 25.50
N VAL A 228 15.04 -34.62 25.79
CA VAL A 228 15.46 -34.07 27.10
C VAL A 228 14.25 -33.78 28.00
N GLY A 229 13.06 -33.48 27.44
CA GLY A 229 11.85 -33.10 28.18
C GLY A 229 10.71 -34.13 28.19
N ARG A 230 9.64 -33.85 28.97
CA ARG A 230 8.41 -34.66 29.03
C ARG A 230 7.28 -34.15 28.12
N ASP A 231 7.50 -33.07 27.38
CA ASP A 231 6.48 -32.43 26.55
C ASP A 231 5.92 -33.37 25.47
N PRO A 232 4.67 -33.21 25.01
CA PRO A 232 4.09 -34.03 23.95
C PRO A 232 5.00 -34.06 22.71
N ASP A 233 5.27 -35.26 22.20
CA ASP A 233 6.25 -35.48 21.12
C ASP A 233 5.75 -35.11 19.72
N ARG A 234 4.45 -34.85 19.60
CA ARG A 234 3.72 -34.59 18.36
C ARG A 234 2.74 -33.46 18.62
N LEU A 235 2.94 -32.34 17.92
CA LEU A 235 1.84 -31.46 17.57
C LEU A 235 1.03 -32.19 16.49
N GLU A 236 -0.29 -32.17 16.59
CA GLU A 236 -1.11 -32.73 15.51
C GLU A 236 -0.72 -32.04 14.18
N PRO A 237 -0.72 -32.72 13.02
CA PRO A 237 -0.28 -32.13 11.76
C PRO A 237 -0.97 -30.81 11.41
N GLU A 238 -2.22 -30.63 11.86
CA GLU A 238 -2.96 -29.37 11.75
C GLU A 238 -2.38 -28.28 12.65
N GLU A 239 -2.06 -28.58 13.91
CA GLU A 239 -1.41 -27.64 14.82
C GLU A 239 -0.01 -27.24 14.33
N TYR A 240 0.72 -28.18 13.71
CA TYR A 240 2.00 -27.89 13.09
C TYR A 240 1.87 -26.97 11.86
N LYS A 241 0.89 -27.23 10.99
CA LYS A 241 0.57 -26.36 9.84
C LYS A 241 0.09 -24.98 10.30
N ILE A 242 -0.78 -24.90 11.30
CA ILE A 242 -1.26 -23.64 11.90
C ILE A 242 -0.09 -22.84 12.50
N ALA A 243 0.82 -23.50 13.20
CA ALA A 243 2.01 -22.83 13.75
C ALA A 243 2.94 -22.30 12.63
N GLN A 244 3.08 -23.05 11.53
CA GLN A 244 3.87 -22.63 10.37
C GLN A 244 3.18 -21.46 9.63
N GLU A 245 1.87 -21.50 9.46
CA GLU A 245 1.08 -20.43 8.86
C GLU A 245 1.09 -19.17 9.73
N ARG A 246 0.97 -19.29 11.05
CA ARG A 246 1.12 -18.14 11.98
C ARG A 246 2.47 -17.47 11.84
N ARG A 247 3.57 -18.23 11.73
CA ARG A 247 4.90 -17.65 11.51
C ARG A 247 5.01 -16.91 10.17
N LYS A 248 4.42 -17.45 9.10
CA LYS A 248 4.35 -16.76 7.79
C LYS A 248 3.49 -15.50 7.86
N LEU A 249 2.41 -15.54 8.62
CA LEU A 249 1.51 -14.40 8.80
C LEU A 249 2.16 -13.30 9.64
N GLU A 250 2.94 -13.65 10.66
CA GLU A 250 3.76 -12.71 11.43
C GLU A 250 4.82 -12.06 10.57
N SER A 251 5.57 -12.81 9.75
CA SER A 251 6.55 -12.19 8.85
C SER A 251 5.87 -11.25 7.84
N ALA A 252 4.76 -11.69 7.22
CA ALA A 252 4.03 -10.85 6.28
C ALA A 252 3.44 -9.59 6.93
N LYS A 253 3.08 -9.62 8.22
CA LYS A 253 2.66 -8.43 8.96
C LYS A 253 3.79 -7.45 9.17
N VAL A 254 5.00 -7.93 9.47
CA VAL A 254 6.18 -7.06 9.61
C VAL A 254 6.45 -6.35 8.27
N ASP A 255 6.49 -7.10 7.17
CA ASP A 255 6.71 -6.55 5.83
C ASP A 255 5.65 -5.49 5.48
N LEU A 256 4.38 -5.73 5.82
CA LEU A 256 3.27 -4.82 5.54
C LEU A 256 3.33 -3.54 6.39
N VAL A 257 3.81 -3.62 7.63
CA VAL A 257 4.04 -2.44 8.49
C VAL A 257 5.18 -1.60 7.91
N GLU A 258 6.28 -2.21 7.49
CA GLU A 258 7.39 -1.49 6.85
C GLU A 258 6.96 -0.78 5.55
N GLU A 259 6.11 -1.41 4.73
CA GLU A 259 5.53 -0.76 3.54
C GLU A 259 4.59 0.40 3.89
N MET A 260 3.81 0.28 4.97
CA MET A 260 2.92 1.34 5.43
C MET A 260 3.72 2.55 5.93
N ASP A 261 4.75 2.33 6.75
CA ASP A 261 5.63 3.38 7.26
C ASP A 261 6.34 4.11 6.10
N ALA A 262 6.81 3.37 5.08
CA ALA A 262 7.41 3.94 3.89
C ALA A 262 6.41 4.80 3.08
N ARG A 263 5.17 4.36 2.94
CA ARG A 263 4.09 5.14 2.28
C ARG A 263 3.73 6.39 3.06
N GLU A 264 3.67 6.31 4.38
CA GLU A 264 3.37 7.46 5.24
C GLU A 264 4.49 8.51 5.16
N ALA A 265 5.76 8.08 5.19
CA ALA A 265 6.91 8.96 5.00
C ALA A 265 6.89 9.65 3.61
N ALA A 266 6.55 8.90 2.55
CA ALA A 266 6.44 9.45 1.20
C ALA A 266 5.30 10.48 1.08
N LEU A 267 4.15 10.22 1.71
CA LEU A 267 3.04 11.16 1.78
C LEU A 267 3.42 12.43 2.54
N ALA A 268 4.08 12.30 3.69
CA ALA A 268 4.55 13.44 4.48
C ALA A 268 5.53 14.32 3.69
N ALA A 269 6.45 13.72 2.93
CA ALA A 269 7.38 14.45 2.06
C ALA A 269 6.62 15.21 0.95
N LYS A 270 5.65 14.57 0.31
CA LYS A 270 4.83 15.20 -0.74
C LYS A 270 3.98 16.35 -0.22
N THR A 271 3.43 16.24 0.99
CA THR A 271 2.68 17.31 1.63
C THR A 271 3.57 18.52 1.88
N ARG A 272 4.79 18.32 2.40
CA ARG A 272 5.76 19.41 2.59
C ARG A 272 6.13 20.12 1.28
N GLU A 273 6.31 19.37 0.20
CA GLU A 273 6.58 19.94 -1.13
C GLU A 273 5.41 20.80 -1.63
N LEU A 274 4.17 20.33 -1.44
CA LEU A 274 2.98 21.09 -1.80
C LEU A 274 2.83 22.37 -0.99
N ASP A 275 3.13 22.33 0.30
CA ASP A 275 3.07 23.52 1.17
C ASP A 275 4.14 24.55 0.78
N GLN A 276 5.35 24.11 0.42
CA GLN A 276 6.38 24.99 -0.13
C GLN A 276 5.92 25.66 -1.44
N ARG A 277 5.37 24.88 -2.37
CA ARG A 277 4.85 25.43 -3.64
C ARG A 277 3.71 26.42 -3.41
N LYS A 278 2.81 26.15 -2.47
CA LYS A 278 1.73 27.10 -2.10
C LYS A 278 2.30 28.41 -1.57
N HIS A 279 3.33 28.35 -0.72
CA HIS A 279 3.98 29.54 -0.20
C HIS A 279 4.67 30.35 -1.30
N GLU A 280 5.36 29.70 -2.23
CA GLU A 280 5.96 30.35 -3.40
C GLU A 280 4.92 31.03 -4.31
N ILE A 281 3.77 30.39 -4.52
CA ILE A 281 2.67 30.98 -5.30
C ILE A 281 2.12 32.22 -4.59
N ALA A 282 1.85 32.13 -3.29
CA ALA A 282 1.34 33.25 -2.50
C ALA A 282 2.31 34.45 -2.51
N GLU A 283 3.62 34.21 -2.40
CA GLU A 283 4.64 35.25 -2.52
C GLU A 283 4.65 35.90 -3.92
N LYS A 284 4.52 35.10 -4.98
CA LYS A 284 4.43 35.63 -6.37
C LYS A 284 3.15 36.44 -6.59
N GLU A 285 2.02 36.00 -6.04
CA GLU A 285 0.74 36.73 -6.10
C GLU A 285 0.84 38.06 -5.36
N ARG A 286 1.43 38.08 -4.16
CA ARG A 286 1.68 39.33 -3.40
C ARG A 286 2.53 40.31 -4.20
N LYS A 287 3.68 39.87 -4.70
CA LYS A 287 4.58 40.72 -5.52
C LYS A 287 3.88 41.27 -6.77
N THR A 288 2.99 40.47 -7.38
CA THR A 288 2.21 40.89 -8.55
C THR A 288 1.15 41.93 -8.18
N ALA A 289 0.44 41.74 -7.07
CA ALA A 289 -0.56 42.69 -6.58
C ALA A 289 0.08 44.04 -6.23
N ASP A 290 1.21 44.03 -5.51
CA ASP A 290 1.97 45.23 -5.15
C ASP A 290 2.42 46.03 -6.38
N TYR A 291 2.80 45.33 -7.45
CA TYR A 291 3.18 45.97 -8.72
C TYR A 291 1.99 46.61 -9.43
N ILE A 292 0.84 45.91 -9.48
CA ILE A 292 -0.39 46.44 -10.09
C ILE A 292 -0.81 47.73 -9.35
N GLU A 293 -0.74 47.73 -8.02
CA GLU A 293 -1.03 48.89 -7.20
C GLU A 293 -0.05 50.06 -7.47
N ALA A 294 1.25 49.77 -7.61
CA ALA A 294 2.26 50.78 -7.94
C ALA A 294 2.04 51.40 -9.34
N VAL A 295 1.56 50.62 -10.31
CA VAL A 295 1.14 51.14 -11.63
C VAL A 295 -0.11 52.02 -11.48
N ALA A 296 -1.09 51.61 -10.67
CA ALA A 296 -2.32 52.39 -10.44
C ALA A 296 -2.04 53.75 -9.77
N ARG A 297 -1.02 53.82 -8.90
CA ARG A 297 -0.58 55.06 -8.22
C ARG A 297 0.32 55.98 -9.07
N ASP A 298 0.59 55.63 -10.32
CA ASP A 298 1.54 56.33 -11.22
C ASP A 298 2.99 56.39 -10.68
N ASP A 299 3.32 55.49 -9.76
CA ASP A 299 4.70 55.31 -9.25
C ASP A 299 5.56 54.58 -10.30
N ILE A 300 4.93 53.78 -11.15
CA ILE A 300 5.53 53.13 -12.32
C ILE A 300 4.80 53.56 -13.58
N ARG A 301 5.53 54.14 -14.52
CA ARG A 301 5.04 54.44 -15.86
C ARG A 301 5.51 53.41 -16.85
N LEU A 302 4.56 52.72 -17.46
CA LEU A 302 4.84 51.80 -18.56
C LEU A 302 4.88 52.58 -19.88
N ARG A 303 5.91 52.32 -20.68
CA ARG A 303 6.01 52.81 -22.07
C ARG A 303 6.29 51.64 -22.99
N LEU A 304 5.64 51.66 -24.14
CA LEU A 304 5.97 50.73 -25.22
C LEU A 304 7.05 51.38 -26.10
N VAL A 305 8.22 50.73 -26.19
CA VAL A 305 9.33 51.14 -27.06
C VAL A 305 9.77 49.91 -27.85
N ASP A 306 9.71 49.96 -29.17
CA ASP A 306 10.06 48.85 -30.07
C ASP A 306 9.35 47.52 -29.73
N SER A 307 8.05 47.57 -29.43
CA SER A 307 7.25 46.41 -29.00
C SER A 307 7.69 45.77 -27.67
N LYS A 308 8.56 46.43 -26.90
CA LYS A 308 8.99 46.03 -25.56
C LYS A 308 8.45 47.01 -24.51
N ILE A 309 8.01 46.48 -23.37
CA ILE A 309 7.64 47.32 -22.23
C ILE A 309 8.92 47.82 -21.58
N ARG A 310 9.07 49.15 -21.51
CA ARG A 310 10.03 49.81 -20.61
C ARG A 310 9.25 50.42 -19.46
N HIS A 311 9.70 50.17 -18.24
CA HIS A 311 9.15 50.83 -17.06
C HIS A 311 10.04 52.00 -16.66
N GLY A 312 9.44 53.17 -16.49
CA GLY A 312 10.05 54.33 -15.85
C GLY A 312 9.51 54.44 -14.44
N MET A 313 10.39 54.41 -13.44
CA MET A 313 10.01 54.57 -12.04
C MET A 313 10.07 56.04 -11.64
N LYS A 314 9.15 56.47 -10.76
CA LYS A 314 9.13 57.83 -10.24
C LYS A 314 10.41 58.12 -9.45
N ARG A 315 11.01 59.30 -9.67
CA ARG A 315 12.29 59.68 -9.05
C ARG A 315 12.22 59.76 -7.52
N SER A 316 11.04 60.03 -6.97
CA SER A 316 10.78 60.14 -5.53
C SER A 316 10.68 58.80 -4.78
N LEU A 317 10.77 57.67 -5.48
CA LEU A 317 10.82 56.35 -4.83
C LEU A 317 12.22 56.10 -4.24
N SER A 318 12.27 55.40 -3.11
CA SER A 318 13.53 54.92 -2.54
C SER A 318 14.20 53.90 -3.47
N GLU A 319 15.53 53.78 -3.40
CA GLU A 319 16.27 52.79 -4.20
C GLU A 319 15.87 51.35 -3.86
N GLU A 320 15.56 51.08 -2.59
CA GLU A 320 15.00 49.79 -2.14
C GLU A 320 13.67 49.48 -2.85
N ARG A 321 12.75 50.46 -2.89
CA ARG A 321 11.46 50.27 -3.55
C ARG A 321 11.60 50.12 -5.07
N LYS A 322 12.55 50.81 -5.69
CA LYS A 322 12.85 50.64 -7.12
C LYS A 322 13.39 49.24 -7.41
N ALA A 323 14.26 48.71 -6.56
CA ALA A 323 14.80 47.36 -6.69
C ALA A 323 13.71 46.29 -6.55
N GLU A 324 12.83 46.40 -5.55
CA GLU A 324 11.68 45.50 -5.36
C GLU A 324 10.76 45.45 -6.58
N LEU A 325 10.41 46.63 -7.12
CA LEU A 325 9.53 46.73 -8.28
C LEU A 325 10.19 46.23 -9.56
N ALA A 326 11.51 46.36 -9.70
CA ALA A 326 12.26 45.82 -10.83
C ALA A 326 12.31 44.27 -10.78
N GLU A 327 12.48 43.71 -9.58
CA GLU A 327 12.43 42.26 -9.35
C GLU A 327 11.03 41.69 -9.63
N ALA A 328 9.97 42.39 -9.21
CA ALA A 328 8.59 41.99 -9.52
C ALA A 328 8.34 41.87 -11.03
N VAL A 329 8.85 42.82 -11.83
CA VAL A 329 8.73 42.79 -13.31
C VAL A 329 9.48 41.62 -13.93
N SER A 330 10.69 41.33 -13.45
CA SER A 330 11.50 40.23 -13.99
C SER A 330 10.81 38.88 -13.75
N GLY A 331 10.09 38.75 -12.63
CA GLY A 331 9.30 37.57 -12.25
C GLY A 331 7.98 37.35 -13.01
N PHE A 332 7.55 38.26 -13.88
CA PHE A 332 6.29 38.10 -14.59
C PHE A 332 6.29 37.02 -15.66
N SER A 333 5.22 36.24 -15.68
CA SER A 333 4.95 35.24 -16.70
C SER A 333 4.79 35.88 -18.09
N PRO A 334 5.02 35.13 -19.18
CA PRO A 334 4.79 35.62 -20.54
C PRO A 334 3.37 36.18 -20.75
N ALA A 335 2.36 35.50 -20.22
CA ALA A 335 0.95 35.93 -20.30
C ALA A 335 0.71 37.27 -19.60
N MET A 336 1.26 37.47 -18.40
CA MET A 336 1.13 38.75 -17.69
C MET A 336 1.82 39.89 -18.46
N ARG A 337 2.99 39.63 -19.07
CA ARG A 337 3.68 40.62 -19.91
C ARG A 337 2.85 40.99 -21.14
N GLU A 338 2.11 40.05 -21.71
CA GLU A 338 1.21 40.30 -22.85
C GLU A 338 0.00 41.15 -22.44
N ILE A 339 -0.63 40.84 -21.30
CA ILE A 339 -1.71 41.65 -20.72
C ILE A 339 -1.23 43.09 -20.47
N LEU A 340 -0.04 43.27 -19.89
CA LEU A 340 0.54 44.60 -19.66
C LEU A 340 0.80 45.36 -20.97
N ARG A 341 1.22 44.67 -22.04
CA ARG A 341 1.41 45.29 -23.37
C ARG A 341 0.08 45.78 -23.93
N ALA A 342 -0.94 44.92 -23.92
CA ALA A 342 -2.26 45.25 -24.43
C ALA A 342 -2.87 46.44 -23.68
N THR A 343 -2.83 46.41 -22.34
CA THR A 343 -3.37 47.48 -21.50
C THR A 343 -2.62 48.80 -21.70
N THR A 344 -1.28 48.76 -21.80
CA THR A 344 -0.47 49.96 -22.05
C THR A 344 -0.78 50.55 -23.43
N SER A 345 -0.95 49.71 -24.45
CA SER A 345 -1.32 50.14 -25.80
C SER A 345 -2.68 50.84 -25.83
N LEU A 346 -3.69 50.24 -25.17
CA LEU A 346 -5.02 50.85 -25.04
C LEU A 346 -4.99 52.19 -24.30
N GLN A 347 -4.21 52.30 -23.23
CA GLN A 347 -4.06 53.58 -22.51
C GLN A 347 -3.40 54.67 -23.36
N MET A 348 -2.42 54.32 -24.20
CA MET A 348 -1.81 55.27 -25.13
C MET A 348 -2.82 55.73 -26.19
N GLN A 349 -3.55 54.80 -26.81
CA GLN A 349 -4.60 55.12 -27.79
C GLN A 349 -5.68 56.02 -27.19
N ALA A 350 -6.11 55.76 -25.95
CA ALA A 350 -7.08 56.60 -25.26
C ALA A 350 -6.55 58.02 -25.01
N ARG A 351 -5.26 58.17 -24.67
CA ARG A 351 -4.63 59.49 -24.50
C ARG A 351 -4.50 60.24 -25.81
N GLU A 352 -4.12 59.56 -26.89
CA GLU A 352 -4.05 60.14 -28.24
C GLU A 352 -5.42 60.58 -28.73
N ALA A 353 -6.45 59.75 -28.56
CA ALA A 353 -7.84 60.09 -28.88
C ALA A 353 -8.33 61.30 -28.08
N LYS A 354 -8.02 61.36 -26.77
CA LYS A 354 -8.36 62.50 -25.92
C LYS A 354 -7.67 63.78 -26.39
N LYS A 355 -6.39 63.70 -26.78
CA LYS A 355 -5.64 64.84 -27.32
C LYS A 355 -6.25 65.29 -28.66
N ALA A 356 -6.53 64.37 -29.56
CA ALA A 356 -7.16 64.68 -30.85
C ALA A 356 -8.54 65.35 -30.69
N ALA A 357 -9.36 64.87 -29.74
CA ALA A 357 -10.65 65.48 -29.43
C ALA A 357 -10.51 66.90 -28.85
N TYR A 358 -9.51 67.12 -27.98
CA TYR A 358 -9.19 68.45 -27.46
C TYR A 358 -8.75 69.40 -28.59
N ASP A 359 -7.81 68.98 -29.44
CA ASP A 359 -7.32 69.78 -30.56
C ASP A 359 -8.45 70.11 -31.56
N ALA A 360 -9.35 69.16 -31.82
CA ALA A 360 -10.54 69.38 -32.66
C ALA A 360 -11.51 70.40 -32.04
N THR A 361 -11.69 70.37 -30.72
CA THR A 361 -12.53 71.35 -30.00
C THR A 361 -11.95 72.76 -30.13
N ILE A 362 -10.64 72.92 -29.93
CA ILE A 362 -9.94 74.21 -30.08
C ILE A 362 -10.10 74.74 -31.52
N LYS A 363 -9.91 73.87 -32.53
CA LYS A 363 -10.09 74.25 -33.94
C LYS A 363 -11.52 74.68 -34.25
N ALA A 364 -12.52 74.00 -33.68
CA ALA A 364 -13.93 74.37 -33.85
C ALA A 364 -14.24 75.73 -33.19
N MET A 365 -13.67 76.03 -32.01
CA MET A 365 -13.79 77.35 -31.38
C MET A 365 -13.15 78.46 -32.23
N GLN A 366 -11.95 78.23 -32.77
CA GLN A 366 -11.28 79.17 -33.69
C GLN A 366 -12.11 79.41 -34.95
N THR A 367 -12.59 78.32 -35.58
CA THR A 367 -13.43 78.40 -36.79
C THR A 367 -14.74 79.14 -36.51
N GLY A 368 -15.36 78.90 -35.35
CA GLY A 368 -16.57 79.59 -34.92
C GLY A 368 -16.35 81.08 -34.69
N ALA A 369 -15.20 81.46 -34.12
CA ALA A 369 -14.81 82.86 -33.96
C ALA A 369 -14.62 83.55 -35.31
N GLU A 370 -13.86 82.95 -36.23
CA GLU A 370 -13.64 83.47 -37.59
C GLU A 370 -14.95 83.63 -38.36
N ALA A 371 -15.79 82.59 -38.35
CA ALA A 371 -17.10 82.63 -39.02
C ALA A 371 -18.02 83.71 -38.43
N PHE A 372 -17.93 83.97 -37.11
CA PHE A 372 -18.64 85.08 -36.48
C PHE A 372 -18.13 86.44 -36.97
N TYR A 373 -16.80 86.65 -37.02
CA TYR A 373 -16.20 87.89 -37.54
C TYR A 373 -16.54 88.17 -39.00
N HIS A 374 -16.60 87.13 -39.83
CA HIS A 374 -17.00 87.25 -41.24
C HIS A 374 -18.53 87.41 -41.44
N ARG A 375 -19.32 87.49 -40.36
CA ARG A 375 -20.79 87.52 -40.40
C ARG A 375 -21.39 86.31 -41.12
N GLU A 376 -20.67 85.18 -41.14
CA GLU A 376 -21.15 83.89 -41.63
C GLU A 376 -22.01 83.21 -40.56
N VAL A 377 -21.61 83.33 -39.29
CA VAL A 377 -22.42 83.01 -38.12
C VAL A 377 -22.87 84.32 -37.48
N ILE A 378 -24.19 84.48 -37.32
CA ILE A 378 -24.79 85.74 -36.87
C ILE A 378 -25.17 85.72 -35.38
N GLY A 379 -25.10 84.56 -34.74
CA GLY A 379 -25.33 84.42 -33.31
C GLY A 379 -25.57 82.97 -32.91
N ALA A 380 -25.87 82.75 -31.64
CA ALA A 380 -26.33 81.48 -31.12
C ALA A 380 -27.31 81.71 -29.98
N GLU A 381 -28.30 80.82 -29.84
CA GLU A 381 -29.30 80.87 -28.78
C GLU A 381 -29.40 79.51 -28.06
N GLU A 382 -29.68 79.55 -26.77
CA GLU A 382 -30.00 78.35 -26.00
C GLU A 382 -31.51 78.13 -26.03
N ALA A 383 -31.95 77.04 -26.64
CA ALA A 383 -33.36 76.67 -26.69
C ALA A 383 -33.65 75.55 -25.68
N PRO A 384 -34.74 75.63 -24.88
CA PRO A 384 -35.02 74.68 -23.80
C PRO A 384 -35.08 73.21 -24.23
N GLU A 385 -35.53 72.94 -25.46
CA GLU A 385 -35.80 71.57 -25.93
C GLU A 385 -34.70 70.96 -26.80
N ILE A 386 -33.94 71.79 -27.52
CA ILE A 386 -32.94 71.35 -28.51
C ILE A 386 -31.50 71.69 -28.11
N GLY A 387 -31.33 72.41 -27.00
CA GLY A 387 -30.05 72.94 -26.54
C GLY A 387 -29.60 74.14 -27.37
N TRP A 388 -28.29 74.33 -27.47
CA TRP A 388 -27.71 75.43 -28.22
C TRP A 388 -27.93 75.28 -29.73
N LYS A 389 -28.40 76.37 -30.36
CA LYS A 389 -28.60 76.49 -31.80
C LYS A 389 -27.72 77.62 -32.35
N ILE A 390 -26.91 77.31 -33.36
CA ILE A 390 -26.06 78.28 -34.04
C ILE A 390 -26.86 78.88 -35.22
N HIS A 391 -26.91 80.20 -35.31
CA HIS A 391 -27.59 80.92 -36.39
C HIS A 391 -26.58 81.28 -37.47
N TYR A 392 -26.79 80.73 -38.65
CA TYR A 392 -25.98 81.02 -39.83
C TYR A 392 -26.64 82.13 -40.66
N SER A 393 -25.82 82.97 -41.29
CA SER A 393 -26.27 84.02 -42.20
C SER A 393 -27.01 83.44 -43.40
N SER A 394 -28.13 84.08 -43.79
CA SER A 394 -28.87 83.72 -45.00
C SER A 394 -28.10 84.00 -46.29
N ARG A 395 -26.97 84.72 -46.21
CA ARG A 395 -26.08 85.03 -47.34
C ARG A 395 -25.06 83.93 -47.63
N LEU A 396 -24.97 82.91 -46.77
CA LEU A 396 -24.06 81.79 -46.97
C LEU A 396 -24.54 80.88 -48.11
N THR A 397 -23.60 80.43 -48.93
CA THR A 397 -23.87 79.34 -49.86
C THR A 397 -24.15 78.04 -49.09
N GLU A 398 -24.97 77.16 -49.66
CA GLU A 398 -25.30 75.88 -49.04
C GLU A 398 -24.05 75.04 -48.75
N GLN A 399 -23.06 75.08 -49.66
CA GLN A 399 -21.78 74.41 -49.49
C GLN A 399 -21.00 74.95 -48.27
N ARG A 400 -20.87 76.28 -48.13
CA ARG A 400 -20.14 76.89 -47.01
C ARG A 400 -20.87 76.65 -45.69
N ARG A 401 -22.20 76.73 -45.70
CA ARG A 401 -23.04 76.38 -44.54
C ARG A 401 -22.86 74.92 -44.12
N GLY A 402 -22.78 74.00 -45.08
CA GLY A 402 -22.51 72.58 -44.82
C GLY A 402 -21.15 72.36 -44.16
N VAL A 403 -20.09 73.04 -44.64
CA VAL A 403 -18.74 72.97 -44.05
C VAL A 403 -18.73 73.50 -42.63
N LEU A 404 -19.30 74.69 -42.39
CA LEU A 404 -19.35 75.27 -41.04
C LEU A 404 -20.19 74.40 -40.11
N SER A 405 -21.34 73.90 -40.55
CA SER A 405 -22.18 73.01 -39.74
C SER A 405 -21.43 71.71 -39.37
N ALA A 406 -20.73 71.09 -40.31
CA ALA A 406 -19.95 69.87 -40.05
C ALA A 406 -18.83 70.08 -39.02
N ILE A 407 -18.27 71.30 -38.93
CA ILE A 407 -17.20 71.63 -37.98
C ILE A 407 -17.78 72.07 -36.63
N LEU A 408 -18.83 72.89 -36.62
CA LEU A 408 -19.31 73.56 -35.42
C LEU A 408 -20.37 72.75 -34.67
N GLU A 409 -21.29 72.07 -35.37
CA GLU A 409 -22.39 71.35 -34.73
C GLU A 409 -21.93 70.22 -33.79
N PRO A 410 -20.90 69.41 -34.12
CA PRO A 410 -20.39 68.39 -33.19
C PRO A 410 -19.88 68.98 -31.86
N PHE A 411 -19.49 70.26 -31.85
CA PHE A 411 -18.98 70.98 -30.68
C PHE A 411 -19.94 72.09 -30.22
N ARG A 412 -21.21 72.08 -30.65
CA ARG A 412 -22.17 73.18 -30.43
C ARG A 412 -22.33 73.56 -28.96
N ALA A 413 -22.32 72.60 -28.04
CA ALA A 413 -22.44 72.85 -26.61
C ALA A 413 -21.30 73.70 -26.02
N ILE A 414 -20.13 73.71 -26.68
CA ILE A 414 -18.95 74.48 -26.26
C ILE A 414 -18.83 75.76 -27.10
N VAL A 415 -19.04 75.66 -28.41
CA VAL A 415 -18.82 76.77 -29.35
C VAL A 415 -19.96 77.79 -29.33
N ALA A 416 -21.21 77.36 -29.19
CA ALA A 416 -22.38 78.25 -29.24
C ALA A 416 -22.46 79.24 -28.04
N PRO A 417 -22.20 78.84 -26.77
CA PRO A 417 -22.11 79.80 -25.67
C PRO A 417 -21.05 80.87 -25.90
N PHE A 418 -19.91 80.48 -26.48
CA PHE A 418 -18.84 81.41 -26.83
C PHE A 418 -19.30 82.41 -27.90
N ILE A 419 -19.92 81.94 -28.99
CA ILE A 419 -20.49 82.80 -30.04
C ILE A 419 -21.56 83.74 -29.48
N ALA A 420 -22.46 83.25 -28.62
CA ALA A 420 -23.50 84.06 -27.99
C ALA A 420 -22.93 85.11 -27.02
N ALA A 421 -21.84 84.79 -26.30
CA ALA A 421 -21.15 85.75 -25.44
C ALA A 421 -20.47 86.85 -26.28
N THR A 422 -19.76 86.47 -27.35
CA THR A 422 -19.12 87.41 -28.27
C THR A 422 -20.15 88.31 -28.97
N ALA A 423 -21.28 87.75 -29.43
CA ALA A 423 -22.36 88.52 -30.03
C ALA A 423 -22.95 89.56 -29.09
N ARG A 424 -23.17 89.22 -27.82
CA ARG A 424 -23.63 90.17 -26.79
C ARG A 424 -22.61 91.25 -26.48
N ALA A 425 -21.31 90.92 -26.48
CA ALA A 425 -20.24 91.89 -26.27
C ALA A 425 -20.18 92.90 -27.42
N VAL A 426 -20.26 92.43 -28.66
CA VAL A 426 -20.26 93.28 -29.87
C VAL A 426 -21.53 94.13 -29.96
N GLN A 427 -22.71 93.62 -29.61
CA GLN A 427 -23.95 94.43 -29.59
C GLN A 427 -23.95 95.55 -28.55
N ARG A 428 -23.16 95.45 -27.48
CA ARG A 428 -22.98 96.56 -26.51
C ARG A 428 -22.07 97.66 -27.06
N TRP A 429 -21.35 97.39 -28.13
CA TRP A 429 -20.56 98.36 -28.87
C TRP A 429 -21.39 98.74 -30.11
N GLU A 430 -22.39 99.60 -29.96
CA GLU A 430 -23.02 100.27 -31.12
C GLU A 430 -22.01 101.26 -31.73
N VAL A 431 -21.00 100.73 -32.39
CA VAL A 431 -20.21 101.47 -33.38
C VAL A 431 -21.02 101.41 -34.66
N THR A 432 -21.50 102.55 -35.10
CA THR A 432 -22.32 102.65 -36.31
C THR A 432 -21.50 102.23 -37.53
N ALA A 433 -22.16 101.72 -38.57
CA ALA A 433 -21.47 101.31 -39.80
C ALA A 433 -20.71 102.47 -40.50
N GLU A 434 -20.99 103.71 -40.12
CA GLU A 434 -20.29 104.93 -40.56
C GLU A 434 -18.93 105.09 -39.84
N GLU A 435 -18.83 104.79 -38.54
CA GLU A 435 -17.57 104.91 -37.77
C GLU A 435 -16.51 103.87 -38.18
N VAL A 436 -16.92 102.65 -38.56
CA VAL A 436 -15.98 101.63 -39.09
C VAL A 436 -15.58 101.92 -40.55
N ALA A 437 -16.41 102.66 -41.29
CA ALA A 437 -16.08 103.08 -42.65
C ALA A 437 -15.12 104.29 -42.65
N GLU A 438 -15.20 105.20 -41.67
CA GLU A 438 -14.23 106.27 -41.46
C GLU A 438 -12.87 105.76 -40.96
N GLU A 439 -12.82 104.80 -40.02
CA GLU A 439 -11.55 104.20 -39.55
C GLU A 439 -10.81 103.39 -40.64
N ARG A 440 -11.53 102.91 -41.66
CA ARG A 440 -10.95 102.19 -42.81
C ARG A 440 -10.30 103.10 -43.86
N ASN A 441 -10.61 104.39 -43.87
CA ASN A 441 -10.00 105.34 -44.81
C ASN A 441 -8.76 106.04 -44.24
N ASP A 442 -8.46 105.94 -42.94
CA ASP A 442 -7.37 106.69 -42.30
C ASP A 442 -6.32 105.84 -41.57
N SER A 443 -6.40 104.50 -41.67
CA SER A 443 -5.37 103.63 -41.10
C SER A 443 -4.80 102.70 -42.18
N GLY A 444 -3.68 103.16 -42.77
CA GLY A 444 -2.85 102.40 -43.72
C GLY A 444 -2.19 101.18 -43.08
N TRP A 445 -2.98 100.20 -42.69
CA TRP A 445 -2.50 98.89 -42.25
C TRP A 445 -2.76 97.85 -43.34
N ASP A 446 -1.74 97.73 -44.19
CA ASP A 446 -1.52 96.65 -45.11
C ASP A 446 -1.30 95.34 -44.32
N TYR A 447 -2.27 94.43 -44.40
CA TYR A 447 -2.03 93.02 -44.10
C TYR A 447 -2.27 92.20 -45.37
N GLY A 448 -1.31 92.30 -46.28
CA GLY A 448 -1.00 91.21 -47.19
C GLY A 448 -0.58 89.94 -46.43
N PRO A 449 -0.81 88.74 -47.00
CA PRO A 449 -0.53 87.47 -46.33
C PRO A 449 0.96 87.15 -46.39
N GLY A 450 1.62 87.13 -45.23
CA GLY A 450 2.92 86.50 -45.03
C GLY A 450 2.76 85.03 -44.64
N MET A 451 3.52 84.17 -45.32
CA MET A 451 3.63 82.72 -45.14
C MET A 451 3.81 82.25 -43.70
#